data_AF-A0A944D3D2-F1
#
_entry.id   AF-A0A944D3D2-F1
#
_cell.length_a   1.000
_cell.length_b   1.000
_cell.length_c   1.000
_cell.angle_alpha   90.00
_cell.angle_beta   90.00
_cell.angle_gamma   90.00
#
_symmetry.space_group_name_H-M   'P 1'
#
loop_
_entity.id
_entity.type
_entity.pdbx_description
1 polymer ?
#
loop_
_entity_poly.entity_id
_entity_poly.type
_entity_poly.pdbx_seq_one_letter_code
_entity_poly.pdbx_strand_id
1 'polypeptide(L)'
;MSEIFCIKKTDDNYPHLLRESIAPPQTLYCRGDKKLLQAQKLCAIVGSRTPTPYGLSATDSVVEACVARDVVTVSGLAFGIDARVHTHTLESRGKTIAVLGSSVDDASVYPRAHVRLAQRIIQQHGLLISEYPEGTKPHKGAFPLRNRIIAGLTQATCVVEAKEKSGSLITAYSALDNNREVYAVPGSIFSPQSQGTLGLIQRGAIPWINHNSFEELFARISYTDTISHLAPEEKKIVELCSQAQSLDMLLIHCTLPLSTLHEHVGRLLLNGYITLTPSGEFLAVRRV
;
A
#
# COMPACT_ATOMS: atom_id res chain seq x y z
N MET A 1 -0.41 -24.46 13.82
CA MET A 1 0.39 -23.21 13.84
C MET A 1 1.03 -23.08 12.47
N SER A 2 1.04 -21.90 11.83
CA SER A 2 1.72 -21.77 10.54
C SER A 2 3.23 -21.80 10.75
N GLU A 3 3.94 -22.55 9.92
CA GLU A 3 5.39 -22.61 9.90
C GLU A 3 6.00 -21.27 9.43
N ILE A 4 7.20 -20.98 9.91
CA ILE A 4 8.00 -19.86 9.41
C ILE A 4 8.62 -20.29 8.09
N PHE A 5 8.50 -19.45 7.08
CA PHE A 5 9.13 -19.67 5.77
C PHE A 5 10.00 -18.47 5.41
N CYS A 6 10.98 -18.69 4.54
CA CYS A 6 11.85 -17.62 4.05
C CYS A 6 11.64 -17.40 2.55
N ILE A 7 11.89 -16.17 2.12
CA ILE A 7 11.82 -15.78 0.72
C ILE A 7 12.97 -14.82 0.41
N LYS A 8 13.70 -15.09 -0.67
CA LYS A 8 14.85 -14.29 -1.10
C LYS A 8 14.43 -13.28 -2.13
N LYS A 9 15.17 -12.17 -2.24
CA LYS A 9 14.94 -11.11 -3.23
C LYS A 9 14.91 -11.64 -4.68
N THR A 10 15.68 -12.70 -4.93
CA THR A 10 15.78 -13.40 -6.22
C THR A 10 14.60 -14.30 -6.54
N ASP A 11 13.74 -14.60 -5.56
CA ASP A 11 12.60 -15.47 -5.78
C ASP A 11 11.46 -14.69 -6.45
N ASP A 12 10.74 -15.35 -7.37
CA ASP A 12 9.67 -14.73 -8.16
C ASP A 12 8.56 -14.15 -7.28
N ASN A 13 8.24 -14.86 -6.19
CA ASN A 13 7.21 -14.50 -5.23
C ASN A 13 7.62 -13.38 -4.26
N TYR A 14 8.82 -12.79 -4.40
CA TYR A 14 9.23 -11.67 -3.57
C TYR A 14 8.42 -10.41 -3.93
N PRO A 15 7.92 -9.62 -2.97
CA PRO A 15 7.06 -8.49 -3.27
C PRO A 15 7.70 -7.49 -4.24
N HIS A 16 7.04 -7.23 -5.37
CA HIS A 16 7.61 -6.45 -6.47
C HIS A 16 8.03 -5.04 -6.03
N LEU A 17 7.13 -4.30 -5.38
CA LEU A 17 7.41 -2.94 -4.92
C LEU A 17 8.56 -2.87 -3.92
N LEU A 18 8.66 -3.88 -3.06
CA LEU A 18 9.77 -3.96 -2.12
C LEU A 18 11.06 -4.26 -2.87
N ARG A 19 11.05 -5.10 -3.93
CA ARG A 19 12.24 -5.42 -4.72
C ARG A 19 12.86 -4.17 -5.37
N GLU A 20 12.01 -3.24 -5.79
CA GLU A 20 12.36 -1.95 -6.40
C GLU A 20 12.68 -0.85 -5.38
N SER A 21 12.34 -1.07 -4.11
CA SER A 21 12.55 -0.06 -3.07
C SER A 21 14.03 0.17 -2.76
N ILE A 22 14.32 1.29 -2.10
CA ILE A 22 15.66 1.63 -1.65
C ILE A 22 16.11 0.65 -0.57
N ALA A 23 17.29 0.05 -0.80
CA ALA A 23 17.92 -0.91 0.10
C ALA A 23 16.96 -2.05 0.53
N PRO A 24 16.47 -2.86 -0.41
CA PRO A 24 15.50 -3.91 -0.11
C PRO A 24 16.19 -5.07 0.62
N PRO A 25 15.49 -5.75 1.56
CA PRO A 25 16.07 -6.85 2.31
C PRO A 25 16.39 -8.04 1.39
N GLN A 26 17.56 -8.66 1.52
CA GLN A 26 17.94 -9.81 0.68
C GLN A 26 17.10 -11.05 0.97
N THR A 27 16.66 -11.19 2.22
CA THR A 27 15.80 -12.29 2.68
C THR A 27 14.72 -11.71 3.58
N LEU A 28 13.50 -12.20 3.42
CA LEU A 28 12.41 -12.00 4.36
C LEU A 28 12.08 -13.33 5.03
N TYR A 29 11.84 -13.27 6.33
CA TYR A 29 11.28 -14.33 7.15
C TYR A 29 9.82 -14.02 7.40
N CYS A 30 8.96 -14.98 7.10
CA CYS A 30 7.53 -14.77 6.99
C CYS A 30 6.77 -15.84 7.79
N ARG A 31 5.61 -15.46 8.34
CA ARG A 31 4.72 -16.39 9.06
C ARG A 31 3.27 -15.96 8.89
N GLY A 32 2.43 -16.83 8.33
CA GLY A 32 1.03 -16.54 8.03
C GLY A 32 0.69 -16.81 6.56
N ASP A 33 -0.23 -16.03 5.98
CA ASP A 33 -0.71 -16.23 4.61
C ASP A 33 0.29 -15.72 3.56
N LYS A 34 0.98 -16.65 2.90
CA LYS A 34 1.94 -16.36 1.83
C LYS A 34 1.35 -15.61 0.63
N LYS A 35 0.03 -15.67 0.40
CA LYS A 35 -0.62 -14.98 -0.73
C LYS A 35 -0.47 -13.46 -0.63
N LEU A 36 -0.35 -12.92 0.59
CA LEU A 36 -0.22 -11.48 0.81
C LEU A 36 1.11 -10.91 0.31
N LEU A 37 2.13 -11.73 0.04
CA LEU A 37 3.37 -11.29 -0.60
C LEU A 37 3.16 -10.82 -2.05
N GLN A 38 2.06 -11.25 -2.67
CA GLN A 38 1.68 -10.93 -4.05
C GLN A 38 0.41 -10.06 -4.10
N ALA A 39 0.02 -9.48 -2.96
CA ALA A 39 -1.09 -8.54 -2.93
C ALA A 39 -0.78 -7.34 -3.84
N GLN A 40 -1.78 -6.88 -4.59
CA GLN A 40 -1.62 -5.77 -5.53
C GLN A 40 -1.90 -4.42 -4.85
N LYS A 41 -2.75 -4.39 -3.82
CA LYS A 41 -3.14 -3.16 -3.13
C LYS A 41 -2.73 -3.21 -1.67
N LEU A 42 -1.71 -2.42 -1.31
CA LEU A 42 -1.21 -2.31 0.05
C LEU A 42 -1.04 -0.85 0.46
N CYS A 43 -1.58 -0.50 1.63
CA CYS A 43 -1.44 0.82 2.22
C CYS A 43 -0.78 0.69 3.60
N ALA A 44 0.32 1.39 3.80
CA ALA A 44 0.94 1.50 5.11
C ALA A 44 0.16 2.50 5.96
N ILE A 45 -0.20 2.13 7.18
CA ILE A 45 -0.85 3.04 8.13
C ILE A 45 -0.01 3.06 9.41
N VAL A 46 0.52 4.23 9.74
CA VAL A 46 1.48 4.41 10.85
C VAL A 46 1.16 5.64 11.68
N GLY A 47 1.66 5.69 12.91
CA GLY A 47 1.52 6.90 13.70
C GLY A 47 2.02 6.80 15.14
N SER A 48 1.42 7.60 16.01
CA SER A 48 1.79 7.76 17.40
C SER A 48 1.67 6.45 18.18
N ARG A 49 2.65 6.19 19.05
CA ARG A 49 2.57 5.09 20.03
C ARG A 49 1.63 5.39 21.20
N THR A 50 1.25 6.65 21.35
CA THR A 50 0.30 7.14 22.37
C THR A 50 -0.74 8.00 21.65
N PRO A 51 -1.65 7.39 20.88
CA PRO A 51 -2.61 8.12 20.08
C PRO A 51 -3.66 8.79 20.95
N THR A 52 -4.22 9.89 20.46
CA THR A 52 -5.39 10.53 21.06
C THR A 52 -6.67 9.76 20.71
N PRO A 53 -7.82 10.02 21.37
CA PRO A 53 -9.11 9.48 20.93
C PRO A 53 -9.41 9.83 19.47
N TYR A 54 -9.08 11.05 19.05
CA TYR A 54 -9.16 11.48 17.65
C TYR A 54 -8.30 10.59 16.74
N GLY A 55 -7.04 10.36 17.10
CA GLY A 55 -6.14 9.50 16.33
C GLY A 55 -6.65 8.06 16.20
N LEU A 56 -7.31 7.52 17.23
CA LEU A 56 -7.95 6.20 17.15
C LEU A 56 -9.14 6.19 16.17
N SER A 57 -10.07 7.14 16.30
CA SER A 57 -11.20 7.27 15.36
C SER A 57 -10.75 7.51 13.93
N ALA A 58 -9.71 8.32 13.72
CA ALA A 58 -9.14 8.55 12.41
C ALA A 58 -8.51 7.29 11.85
N THR A 59 -7.78 6.51 12.67
CA THR A 59 -7.23 5.21 12.24
C THR A 59 -8.33 4.28 11.74
N ASP A 60 -9.43 4.19 12.47
CA ASP A 60 -10.56 3.35 12.08
C ASP A 60 -11.12 3.77 10.72
N SER A 61 -11.32 5.07 10.52
CA SER A 61 -11.80 5.61 9.25
C SER A 61 -10.87 5.30 8.08
N VAL A 62 -9.55 5.39 8.27
CA VAL A 62 -8.56 5.02 7.24
C VAL A 62 -8.63 3.52 6.94
N VAL A 63 -8.67 2.68 7.98
CA VAL A 63 -8.74 1.24 7.85
C VAL A 63 -10.03 0.80 7.14
N GLU A 64 -11.19 1.37 7.51
CA GLU A 64 -12.47 1.08 6.87
C GLU A 64 -12.45 1.42 5.38
N ALA A 65 -11.86 2.56 5.01
CA ALA A 65 -11.69 2.94 3.61
C ALA A 65 -10.79 1.97 2.84
N CYS A 66 -9.74 1.44 3.49
CA CYS A 66 -8.86 0.41 2.92
C CYS A 66 -9.62 -0.91 2.72
N VAL A 67 -10.28 -1.41 3.76
CA VAL A 67 -10.97 -2.70 3.75
C VAL A 67 -12.13 -2.70 2.77
N ALA A 68 -12.90 -1.61 2.69
CA ALA A 68 -14.00 -1.46 1.73
C ALA A 68 -13.54 -1.54 0.25
N ARG A 69 -12.24 -1.44 -0.02
CA ARG A 69 -11.64 -1.45 -1.36
C ARG A 69 -10.63 -2.59 -1.57
N ASP A 70 -10.69 -3.61 -0.71
CA ASP A 70 -9.80 -4.77 -0.72
C ASP A 70 -8.31 -4.40 -0.64
N VAL A 71 -7.99 -3.31 0.06
CA VAL A 71 -6.61 -2.88 0.29
C VAL A 71 -6.08 -3.53 1.57
N VAL A 72 -4.94 -4.21 1.44
CA VAL A 72 -4.24 -4.84 2.55
C VAL A 72 -3.56 -3.75 3.37
N THR A 73 -3.85 -3.69 4.67
CA THR A 73 -3.19 -2.73 5.54
C THR A 73 -1.81 -3.24 5.97
N VAL A 74 -0.82 -2.37 6.02
CA VAL A 74 0.54 -2.71 6.45
C VAL A 74 0.92 -1.82 7.62
N SER A 75 1.45 -2.42 8.68
CA SER A 75 1.94 -1.64 9.82
C SER A 75 3.01 -2.39 10.62
N GLY A 76 3.51 -1.75 11.67
CA GLY A 76 4.71 -2.17 12.39
C GLY A 76 4.47 -2.95 13.68
N LEU A 77 3.23 -3.31 14.01
CA LEU A 77 2.86 -3.96 15.29
C LEU A 77 3.33 -3.20 16.55
N ALA A 78 3.70 -1.92 16.45
CA ALA A 78 4.05 -1.11 17.60
C ALA A 78 2.81 -0.80 18.46
N PHE A 79 3.01 -0.20 19.64
CA PHE A 79 1.91 0.38 20.42
C PHE A 79 1.19 1.49 19.65
N GLY A 80 -0.03 1.79 20.07
CA GLY A 80 -0.81 2.91 19.55
C GLY A 80 -1.42 2.62 18.18
N ILE A 81 -1.17 3.51 17.22
CA ILE A 81 -1.78 3.47 15.88
C ILE A 81 -1.52 2.11 15.20
N ASP A 82 -0.28 1.59 15.19
CA ASP A 82 0.03 0.31 14.54
C ASP A 82 -0.82 -0.86 15.07
N ALA A 83 -0.96 -0.97 16.40
CA ALA A 83 -1.81 -1.99 17.02
C ALA A 83 -3.29 -1.81 16.67
N ARG A 84 -3.76 -0.56 16.61
CA ARG A 84 -5.13 -0.23 16.22
C ARG A 84 -5.39 -0.60 14.75
N VAL A 85 -4.46 -0.31 13.85
CA VAL A 85 -4.55 -0.68 12.42
C VAL A 85 -4.80 -2.17 12.27
N HIS A 86 -3.95 -3.00 12.87
CA HIS A 86 -4.11 -4.45 12.77
C HIS A 86 -5.42 -4.91 13.42
N THR A 87 -5.72 -4.42 14.62
CA THR A 87 -6.93 -4.84 15.36
C THR A 87 -8.20 -4.51 14.61
N HIS A 88 -8.35 -3.26 14.14
CA HIS A 88 -9.53 -2.81 13.41
C HIS A 88 -9.63 -3.47 12.04
N THR A 89 -8.51 -3.67 11.34
CA THR A 89 -8.51 -4.39 10.04
C THR A 89 -9.09 -5.79 10.20
N LEU A 90 -8.67 -6.50 11.25
CA LEU A 90 -9.15 -7.84 11.57
C LEU A 90 -10.65 -7.85 11.97
N GLU A 91 -11.11 -6.83 12.70
CA GLU A 91 -12.52 -6.66 13.09
C GLU A 91 -13.41 -6.38 11.88
N SER A 92 -12.94 -5.57 10.94
CA SER A 92 -13.57 -5.30 9.65
C SER A 92 -13.42 -6.44 8.64
N ARG A 93 -12.84 -7.59 9.04
CA ARG A 93 -12.59 -8.78 8.18
C ARG A 93 -11.68 -8.52 6.98
N GLY A 94 -10.86 -7.48 7.04
CA GLY A 94 -9.81 -7.18 6.07
C GLY A 94 -8.57 -8.05 6.25
N LYS A 95 -7.53 -7.76 5.45
CA LYS A 95 -6.22 -8.41 5.52
C LYS A 95 -5.15 -7.44 5.96
N THR A 96 -4.22 -7.90 6.78
CA THR A 96 -3.16 -7.06 7.32
C THR A 96 -1.80 -7.75 7.33
N ILE A 97 -0.74 -6.99 7.06
CA ILE A 97 0.66 -7.42 7.14
C ILE A 97 1.34 -6.64 8.27
N ALA A 98 1.86 -7.36 9.26
CA ALA A 98 2.72 -6.79 10.28
C ALA A 98 4.19 -7.00 9.88
N VAL A 99 4.93 -5.92 9.70
CA VAL A 99 6.37 -5.97 9.50
C VAL A 99 7.02 -5.83 10.87
N LEU A 100 8.00 -6.66 11.26
CA LEU A 100 8.58 -6.69 12.61
C LEU A 100 10.05 -6.25 12.62
N GLY A 101 10.46 -5.55 13.69
CA GLY A 101 11.86 -5.19 13.96
C GLY A 101 12.62 -6.26 14.77
N SER A 102 12.07 -7.46 14.82
CA SER A 102 12.58 -8.67 15.46
C SER A 102 12.10 -9.86 14.65
N SER A 103 12.45 -11.08 15.04
CA SER A 103 11.94 -12.28 14.37
C SER A 103 10.40 -12.42 14.48
N VAL A 104 9.81 -13.16 13.52
CA VAL A 104 8.38 -13.51 13.44
C VAL A 104 7.96 -14.67 14.37
N ASP A 105 8.90 -15.27 15.10
CA ASP A 105 8.61 -16.25 16.14
C ASP A 105 7.98 -15.61 17.40
N ASP A 106 7.13 -16.37 18.09
CA ASP A 106 6.36 -15.87 19.23
C ASP A 106 7.26 -15.40 20.39
N ALA A 107 8.48 -15.91 20.54
CA ALA A 107 9.39 -15.50 21.60
C ALA A 107 10.01 -14.11 21.32
N SER A 108 10.17 -13.77 20.04
CA SER A 108 10.83 -12.56 19.57
C SER A 108 9.88 -11.40 19.26
N VAL A 109 8.56 -11.64 19.15
CA VAL A 109 7.56 -10.57 18.92
C VAL A 109 7.71 -9.46 19.95
N TYR A 110 7.83 -8.23 19.47
CA TYR A 110 7.91 -7.02 20.28
C TYR A 110 6.93 -5.95 19.81
N PRO A 111 6.21 -5.28 20.72
CA PRO A 111 6.24 -5.49 22.18
C PRO A 111 5.60 -6.82 22.60
N ARG A 112 6.03 -7.40 23.73
CA ARG A 112 5.52 -8.70 24.22
C ARG A 112 4.01 -8.70 24.46
N ALA A 113 3.43 -7.54 24.77
CA ALA A 113 1.98 -7.36 24.89
C ALA A 113 1.21 -7.72 23.61
N HIS A 114 1.85 -7.65 22.44
CA HIS A 114 1.22 -7.89 21.13
C HIS A 114 1.42 -9.30 20.59
N VAL A 115 1.97 -10.25 21.36
CA VAL A 115 2.09 -11.66 20.93
C VAL A 115 0.72 -12.22 20.54
N ARG A 116 -0.32 -11.95 21.35
CA ARG A 116 -1.70 -12.39 21.04
C ARG A 116 -2.25 -11.75 19.77
N LEU A 117 -1.93 -10.47 19.53
CA LEU A 117 -2.33 -9.78 18.30
C LEU A 117 -1.62 -10.38 17.08
N ALA A 118 -0.31 -10.66 17.17
CA ALA A 118 0.45 -11.32 16.11
C ALA A 118 -0.13 -12.72 15.77
N GLN A 119 -0.50 -13.49 16.80
CA GLN A 119 -1.17 -14.77 16.62
C GLN A 119 -2.55 -14.61 15.96
N ARG A 120 -3.33 -13.60 16.37
CA ARG A 120 -4.64 -13.29 15.77
C ARG A 120 -4.50 -12.89 14.29
N ILE A 121 -3.47 -12.12 13.92
CA ILE A 121 -3.14 -11.79 12.53
C ILE A 121 -2.96 -13.08 11.72
N ILE A 122 -2.13 -14.02 12.19
CA ILE A 122 -1.90 -15.31 11.51
C ILE A 122 -3.20 -16.12 11.40
N GLN A 123 -3.96 -16.22 12.50
CA GLN A 123 -5.21 -17.00 12.56
C GLN A 123 -6.28 -16.49 11.60
N GLN A 124 -6.28 -15.20 11.28
CA GLN A 124 -7.24 -14.57 10.37
C GLN A 124 -6.66 -14.33 8.96
N HIS A 125 -5.65 -15.13 8.59
CA HIS A 125 -5.00 -15.12 7.28
C HIS A 125 -4.31 -13.78 6.94
N GLY A 126 -3.75 -13.12 7.94
CA GLY A 126 -2.75 -12.06 7.78
C GLY A 126 -1.33 -12.63 7.69
N LEU A 127 -0.34 -11.75 7.63
CA LEU A 127 1.06 -12.12 7.45
C LEU A 127 1.98 -11.32 8.40
N LEU A 128 2.92 -12.01 9.05
CA LEU A 128 4.05 -11.40 9.71
C LEU A 128 5.28 -11.46 8.79
N ILE A 129 6.04 -10.38 8.70
CA ILE A 129 7.27 -10.30 7.90
C ILE A 129 8.40 -9.70 8.74
N SER A 130 9.61 -10.21 8.62
CA SER A 130 10.82 -9.63 9.20
C SER A 130 12.03 -9.83 8.29
N GLU A 131 13.02 -8.97 8.39
CA GLU A 131 14.35 -9.20 7.80
C GLU A 131 15.24 -10.10 8.68
N TYR A 132 14.81 -10.35 9.92
CA TYR A 132 15.62 -11.06 10.92
C TYR A 132 15.24 -12.54 11.04
N PRO A 133 16.23 -13.46 11.09
CA PRO A 133 15.99 -14.89 11.25
C PRO A 133 15.40 -15.24 12.62
N GLU A 134 14.85 -16.44 12.70
CA GLU A 134 14.28 -17.01 13.93
C GLU A 134 15.21 -16.86 15.15
N GLY A 135 14.65 -16.47 16.29
CA GLY A 135 15.39 -16.22 17.53
C GLY A 135 16.03 -14.83 17.65
N THR A 136 15.97 -13.99 16.61
CA THR A 136 16.52 -12.63 16.69
C THR A 136 15.71 -11.74 17.63
N LYS A 137 16.34 -11.37 18.75
CA LYS A 137 15.74 -10.52 19.78
C LYS A 137 15.52 -9.07 19.31
N PRO A 138 14.48 -8.39 19.82
CA PRO A 138 14.24 -6.98 19.51
C PRO A 138 15.37 -6.09 20.03
N HIS A 139 15.81 -5.15 19.21
CA HIS A 139 16.78 -4.13 19.60
C HIS A 139 16.41 -2.78 18.98
N LYS A 140 16.83 -1.68 19.64
CA LYS A 140 16.36 -0.32 19.30
C LYS A 140 16.68 0.10 17.86
N GLY A 141 17.84 -0.31 17.33
CA GLY A 141 18.28 0.01 15.97
C GLY A 141 17.44 -0.63 14.86
N ALA A 142 16.80 -1.77 15.13
CA ALA A 142 15.98 -2.46 14.14
C ALA A 142 14.67 -1.74 13.81
N PHE A 143 14.07 -1.01 14.75
CA PHE A 143 12.74 -0.41 14.51
C PHE A 143 12.75 0.67 13.41
N PRO A 144 13.72 1.61 13.38
CA PRO A 144 13.85 2.52 12.24
C PRO A 144 14.18 1.79 10.93
N LEU A 145 15.07 0.80 10.96
CA LEU A 145 15.45 0.03 9.77
C LEU A 145 14.30 -0.78 9.19
N ARG A 146 13.40 -1.27 10.04
CA ARG A 146 12.19 -1.98 9.60
C ARG A 146 11.25 -1.06 8.82
N ASN A 147 11.19 0.24 9.13
CA ASN A 147 10.23 1.16 8.53
C ASN A 147 10.40 1.32 7.00
N ARG A 148 11.62 1.17 6.46
CA ARG A 148 11.81 1.13 4.99
C ARG A 148 11.14 -0.07 4.34
N ILE A 149 10.97 -1.19 5.05
CA ILE A 149 10.25 -2.37 4.55
C ILE A 149 8.74 -2.07 4.53
N ILE A 150 8.21 -1.39 5.56
CA ILE A 150 6.80 -0.95 5.57
C ILE A 150 6.53 -0.04 4.37
N ALA A 151 7.33 1.00 4.20
CA ALA A 151 7.18 1.93 3.08
C ALA A 151 7.37 1.22 1.72
N GLY A 152 8.43 0.44 1.58
CA GLY A 152 8.79 -0.27 0.34
C GLY A 152 7.76 -1.32 -0.10
N LEU A 153 7.01 -1.92 0.83
CA LEU A 153 5.94 -2.87 0.50
C LEU A 153 4.68 -2.21 -0.11
N THR A 154 4.52 -0.90 0.03
CA THR A 154 3.22 -0.24 -0.14
C THR A 154 3.22 0.80 -1.25
N GLN A 155 2.06 1.00 -1.89
CA GLN A 155 1.90 2.09 -2.87
C GLN A 155 1.72 3.44 -2.20
N ALA A 156 1.18 3.45 -0.97
CA ALA A 156 0.99 4.64 -0.19
C ALA A 156 1.21 4.41 1.30
N THR A 157 1.58 5.49 1.99
CA THR A 157 1.71 5.53 3.44
C THR A 157 0.83 6.65 4.02
N CYS A 158 -0.10 6.29 4.90
CA CYS A 158 -0.90 7.21 5.69
C CYS A 158 -0.33 7.37 7.10
N VAL A 159 -0.03 8.62 7.49
CA VAL A 159 0.37 8.99 8.84
C VAL A 159 -0.82 9.57 9.59
N VAL A 160 -1.29 8.89 10.63
CA VAL A 160 -2.50 9.31 11.37
C VAL A 160 -2.20 10.35 12.44
N GLU A 161 -1.19 10.12 13.27
CA GLU A 161 -0.71 11.09 14.24
C GLU A 161 0.80 10.99 14.36
N ALA A 162 1.47 12.13 14.44
CA ALA A 162 2.90 12.22 14.60
C ALA A 162 3.28 13.52 15.31
N LYS A 163 4.11 13.42 16.35
CA LYS A 163 4.89 14.57 16.82
C LYS A 163 5.97 14.92 15.79
N GLU A 164 6.50 16.14 15.86
CA GLU A 164 7.52 16.65 14.91
C GLU A 164 8.77 15.76 14.78
N LYS A 165 9.16 15.04 15.83
CA LYS A 165 10.29 14.09 15.84
C LYS A 165 9.85 12.63 16.00
N SER A 166 8.67 12.28 15.47
CA SER A 166 8.13 10.93 15.58
C SER A 166 8.84 9.94 14.65
N GLY A 167 9.04 8.70 15.13
CA GLY A 167 9.55 7.61 14.28
C GLY A 167 8.62 7.22 13.14
N SER A 168 7.32 7.56 13.20
CA SER A 168 6.38 7.37 12.09
C SER A 168 6.72 8.26 10.88
N LEU A 169 7.34 9.42 11.10
CA LEU A 169 7.79 10.30 10.01
C LEU A 169 8.92 9.67 9.19
N ILE A 170 9.73 8.80 9.80
CA ILE A 170 10.77 8.04 9.09
C ILE A 170 10.13 7.17 8.00
N THR A 171 8.99 6.54 8.29
CA THR A 171 8.24 5.76 7.31
C THR A 171 7.72 6.65 6.18
N ALA A 172 7.17 7.83 6.50
CA ALA A 172 6.68 8.77 5.50
C ALA A 172 7.80 9.28 4.58
N TYR A 173 8.95 9.66 5.13
CA TYR A 173 10.11 10.07 4.32
C TYR A 173 10.62 8.92 3.47
N SER A 174 10.70 7.70 4.01
CA SER A 174 11.07 6.52 3.24
C SER A 174 10.07 6.23 2.10
N ALA A 175 8.77 6.50 2.31
CA ALA A 175 7.77 6.39 1.25
C ALA A 175 8.02 7.40 0.13
N LEU A 176 8.29 8.67 0.47
CA LEU A 176 8.65 9.70 -0.50
C LEU A 176 9.93 9.34 -1.28
N ASP A 177 10.97 8.85 -0.60
CA ASP A 177 12.22 8.43 -1.25
C ASP A 177 11.99 7.30 -2.25
N ASN A 178 10.98 6.46 -2.02
CA ASN A 178 10.56 5.38 -2.92
C ASN A 178 9.53 5.82 -3.98
N ASN A 179 9.30 7.12 -4.15
CA ASN A 179 8.28 7.70 -5.03
C ASN A 179 6.88 7.10 -4.76
N ARG A 180 6.54 6.95 -3.48
CA ARG A 180 5.23 6.48 -3.02
C ARG A 180 4.40 7.65 -2.51
N GLU A 181 3.10 7.51 -2.62
CA GLU A 181 2.17 8.54 -2.15
C GLU A 181 2.17 8.61 -0.63
N VAL A 182 2.15 9.82 -0.08
CA VAL A 182 2.08 10.03 1.37
C VAL A 182 0.81 10.79 1.70
N TYR A 183 0.02 10.17 2.57
CA TYR A 183 -1.16 10.77 3.18
C TYR A 183 -0.85 11.17 4.61
N ALA A 184 -1.47 12.25 5.06
CA ALA A 184 -1.41 12.67 6.45
C ALA A 184 -2.81 13.07 6.93
N VAL A 185 -3.21 12.55 8.09
CA VAL A 185 -4.46 12.96 8.73
C VAL A 185 -4.25 14.35 9.33
N PRO A 186 -5.06 15.35 8.93
CA PRO A 186 -5.00 16.68 9.52
C PRO A 186 -5.44 16.62 10.98
N GLY A 187 -5.04 17.59 11.78
CA GLY A 187 -5.47 17.68 13.17
C GLY A 187 -5.38 19.09 13.70
N SER A 188 -5.71 19.25 14.98
CA SER A 188 -5.64 20.56 15.63
C SER A 188 -4.22 21.11 15.59
N ILE A 189 -4.05 22.36 15.15
CA ILE A 189 -2.77 23.08 15.18
C ILE A 189 -2.21 23.25 16.61
N PHE A 190 -3.06 23.08 17.63
CA PHE A 190 -2.68 23.12 19.04
C PHE A 190 -2.28 21.76 19.60
N SER A 191 -2.50 20.68 18.85
CA SER A 191 -2.15 19.32 19.25
C SER A 191 -0.69 19.02 18.92
N PRO A 192 0.16 18.67 19.90
CA PRO A 192 1.52 18.19 19.63
C PRO A 192 1.53 16.93 18.74
N GLN A 193 0.49 16.11 18.81
CA GLN A 193 0.34 14.86 18.06
C GLN A 193 -0.01 15.09 16.58
N SER A 194 -0.36 16.32 16.20
CA SER A 194 -0.70 16.69 14.82
C SER A 194 0.43 17.47 14.13
N GLN A 195 1.45 17.95 14.85
CA GLN A 195 2.51 18.78 14.25
C GLN A 195 3.27 18.08 13.11
N GLY A 196 3.56 16.78 13.27
CA GLY A 196 4.23 16.00 12.24
C GLY A 196 3.35 15.79 11.00
N THR A 197 2.05 15.50 11.18
CA THR A 197 1.14 15.33 10.04
C THR A 197 0.85 16.64 9.33
N LEU A 198 0.67 17.74 10.07
CA LEU A 198 0.57 19.09 9.50
C LEU A 198 1.83 19.49 8.74
N GLY A 199 3.01 19.17 9.28
CA GLY A 199 4.29 19.40 8.59
C GLY A 199 4.45 18.57 7.30
N LEU A 200 3.93 17.34 7.27
CA LEU A 200 3.87 16.54 6.04
C LEU A 200 2.93 17.19 5.01
N ILE A 201 1.73 17.62 5.42
CA ILE A 201 0.75 18.28 4.54
C ILE A 201 1.35 19.56 3.96
N GLN A 202 2.04 20.37 4.78
CA GLN A 202 2.74 21.57 4.33
C GLN A 202 3.81 21.27 3.26
N ARG A 203 4.40 20.06 3.29
CA ARG A 203 5.41 19.59 2.33
C ARG A 203 4.81 18.87 1.12
N GLY A 204 3.48 18.88 0.96
CA GLY A 204 2.80 18.30 -0.19
C GLY A 204 2.27 16.88 0.01
N ALA A 205 2.26 16.35 1.24
CA ALA A 205 1.49 15.14 1.52
C ALA A 205 -0.01 15.40 1.33
N ILE A 206 -0.72 14.38 0.84
CA ILE A 206 -2.14 14.47 0.55
C ILE A 206 -2.92 14.44 1.87
N PRO A 207 -3.75 15.46 2.18
CA PRO A 207 -4.51 15.47 3.41
C PRO A 207 -5.60 14.39 3.36
N TRP A 208 -5.67 13.56 4.41
CA TRP A 208 -6.79 12.63 4.58
C TRP A 208 -7.98 13.35 5.20
N ILE A 209 -8.97 13.72 4.40
CA ILE A 209 -10.13 14.49 4.88
C ILE A 209 -11.30 13.55 5.22
N ASN A 210 -11.51 12.52 4.40
CA ASN A 210 -12.57 11.53 4.55
C ASN A 210 -12.25 10.26 3.73
N HIS A 211 -13.17 9.29 3.72
CA HIS A 211 -13.02 8.02 2.99
C HIS A 211 -12.86 8.17 1.47
N ASN A 212 -13.27 9.30 0.87
CA ASN A 212 -13.11 9.57 -0.56
C ASN A 212 -11.69 9.99 -0.94
N SER A 213 -10.89 10.48 0.03
CA SER A 213 -9.46 10.80 -0.20
C SER A 213 -8.66 9.59 -0.70
N PHE A 214 -9.21 8.38 -0.51
CA PHE A 214 -8.61 7.12 -0.91
C PHE A 214 -9.01 6.64 -2.31
N GLU A 215 -10.05 7.22 -2.93
CA GLU A 215 -10.50 6.81 -4.27
C GLU A 215 -9.47 7.17 -5.34
N GLU A 216 -8.88 8.36 -5.26
CA GLU A 216 -7.88 8.84 -6.23
C GLU A 216 -6.63 7.93 -6.27
N LEU A 217 -6.21 7.38 -5.13
CA LEU A 217 -5.01 6.55 -5.04
C LEU A 217 -5.15 5.23 -5.82
N PHE A 218 -6.22 4.48 -5.56
CA PHE A 218 -6.41 3.14 -6.13
C PHE A 218 -7.18 3.14 -7.43
N ALA A 219 -7.84 4.24 -7.78
CA ALA A 219 -8.25 4.57 -9.15
C ALA A 219 -7.05 4.47 -10.11
N ARG A 220 -5.94 5.12 -9.75
CA ARG A 220 -4.69 5.12 -10.51
C ARG A 220 -4.00 3.74 -10.54
N ILE A 221 -3.93 3.05 -9.41
CA ILE A 221 -3.29 1.71 -9.32
C ILE A 221 -4.09 0.66 -10.11
N SER A 222 -5.42 0.70 -10.02
CA SER A 222 -6.31 -0.16 -10.83
C SER A 222 -6.33 0.25 -12.32
N TYR A 223 -5.56 1.25 -12.74
CA TYR A 223 -5.33 1.54 -14.16
C TYR A 223 -3.96 0.98 -14.57
N THR A 224 -2.91 1.20 -13.78
CA THR A 224 -1.55 0.75 -14.08
C THR A 224 -1.36 -0.77 -14.05
N ASP A 225 -1.90 -1.47 -13.03
CA ASP A 225 -1.82 -2.94 -12.95
C ASP A 225 -2.61 -3.60 -14.09
N THR A 226 -3.76 -3.03 -14.38
CA THR A 226 -4.71 -3.53 -15.37
C THR A 226 -4.08 -3.35 -16.77
N ILE A 227 -3.36 -2.24 -17.02
CA ILE A 227 -2.56 -2.05 -18.25
C ILE A 227 -1.38 -3.01 -18.32
N SER A 228 -0.72 -3.33 -17.21
CA SER A 228 0.45 -4.21 -17.20
C SER A 228 0.17 -5.61 -17.76
N HIS A 229 -1.07 -6.11 -17.60
CA HIS A 229 -1.56 -7.38 -18.13
C HIS A 229 -2.09 -7.32 -19.57
N LEU A 230 -2.25 -6.13 -20.13
CA LEU A 230 -2.69 -5.97 -21.52
C LEU A 230 -1.63 -6.49 -22.50
N ALA A 231 -2.10 -7.00 -23.64
CA ALA A 231 -1.22 -7.34 -24.74
C ALA A 231 -0.43 -6.10 -25.20
N PRO A 232 0.78 -6.24 -25.78
CA PRO A 232 1.58 -5.11 -26.28
C PRO A 232 0.77 -4.15 -27.18
N GLU A 233 -0.10 -4.70 -28.00
CA GLU A 233 -1.00 -4.01 -28.92
C GLU A 233 -2.01 -3.13 -28.17
N GLU A 234 -2.56 -3.63 -27.07
CA GLU A 234 -3.54 -2.93 -26.24
C GLU A 234 -2.91 -1.84 -25.39
N LYS A 235 -1.71 -2.08 -24.86
CA LYS A 235 -0.92 -1.05 -24.16
C LYS A 235 -0.71 0.15 -25.09
N LYS A 236 -0.33 -0.11 -26.34
CA LYS A 236 -0.13 0.92 -27.37
C LYS A 236 -1.42 1.69 -27.67
N ILE A 237 -2.56 1.01 -27.76
CA ILE A 237 -3.87 1.65 -27.97
C ILE A 237 -4.21 2.57 -26.78
N VAL A 238 -4.06 2.08 -25.54
CA VAL A 238 -4.33 2.88 -24.34
C VAL A 238 -3.39 4.09 -24.23
N GLU A 239 -2.13 3.94 -24.61
CA GLU A 239 -1.15 5.03 -24.65
C GLU A 239 -1.50 6.09 -25.69
N LEU A 240 -1.91 5.70 -26.90
CA LEU A 240 -2.37 6.65 -27.93
C LEU A 240 -3.65 7.37 -27.50
N CYS A 241 -4.58 6.66 -26.85
CA CYS A 241 -5.80 7.21 -26.27
C CYS A 241 -5.54 8.08 -25.03
N SER A 242 -4.29 8.30 -24.62
CA SER A 242 -3.98 9.28 -23.56
C SER A 242 -4.41 10.72 -23.92
N GLN A 243 -4.66 10.98 -25.21
CA GLN A 243 -5.44 12.08 -25.78
C GLN A 243 -6.66 11.50 -26.52
N ALA A 244 -7.67 12.32 -26.82
CA ALA A 244 -8.82 11.86 -27.61
C ALA A 244 -8.36 11.44 -29.02
N GLN A 245 -8.65 10.20 -29.42
CA GLN A 245 -8.26 9.64 -30.71
C GLN A 245 -9.47 9.09 -31.46
N SER A 246 -9.54 9.30 -32.78
CA SER A 246 -10.51 8.63 -33.63
C SER A 246 -10.07 7.19 -33.96
N LEU A 247 -11.02 6.36 -34.40
CA LEU A 247 -10.72 5.01 -34.86
C LEU A 247 -9.70 5.01 -36.03
N ASP A 248 -9.83 5.97 -36.95
CA ASP A 248 -8.92 6.12 -38.10
C ASP A 248 -7.49 6.43 -37.65
N MET A 249 -7.33 7.27 -36.62
CA MET A 249 -6.01 7.56 -36.06
C MET A 249 -5.39 6.33 -35.39
N LEU A 250 -6.19 5.53 -34.69
CA LEU A 250 -5.72 4.27 -34.11
C LEU A 250 -5.30 3.27 -35.20
N LEU A 251 -6.04 3.17 -36.31
CA LEU A 251 -5.67 2.31 -37.45
C LEU A 251 -4.30 2.68 -38.03
N ILE A 252 -4.05 3.99 -38.20
CA ILE A 252 -2.79 4.50 -38.75
C ILE A 252 -1.61 4.18 -37.83
N HIS A 253 -1.76 4.40 -36.52
CA HIS A 253 -0.63 4.33 -35.57
C HIS A 253 -0.40 2.93 -34.99
N CYS A 254 -1.42 2.09 -34.88
CA CYS A 254 -1.30 0.74 -34.33
C CYS A 254 -0.79 -0.28 -35.34
N THR A 255 -0.88 -0.01 -36.65
CA THR A 255 -0.46 -0.95 -37.72
C THR A 255 -1.11 -2.33 -37.58
N LEU A 256 -2.33 -2.40 -37.06
CA LEU A 256 -3.10 -3.63 -36.87
C LEU A 256 -4.16 -3.79 -37.96
N PRO A 257 -4.53 -5.02 -38.35
CA PRO A 257 -5.72 -5.26 -39.16
C PRO A 257 -6.97 -4.71 -38.46
N LEU A 258 -7.91 -4.14 -39.24
CA LEU A 258 -9.13 -3.50 -38.73
C LEU A 258 -9.94 -4.42 -37.80
N SER A 259 -10.06 -5.70 -38.14
CA SER A 259 -10.76 -6.69 -37.32
C SER A 259 -10.14 -6.87 -35.93
N THR A 260 -8.80 -6.93 -35.87
CA THR A 260 -8.05 -7.10 -34.63
C THR A 260 -8.07 -5.83 -33.79
N LEU A 261 -8.00 -4.66 -34.43
CA LEU A 261 -8.15 -3.38 -33.72
C LEU A 261 -9.53 -3.25 -33.08
N HIS A 262 -10.60 -3.60 -33.79
CA HIS A 262 -11.96 -3.59 -33.23
C HIS A 262 -12.12 -4.52 -32.04
N GLU A 263 -11.53 -5.72 -32.09
CA GLU A 263 -11.57 -6.66 -30.97
C GLU A 263 -10.88 -6.08 -29.73
N HIS A 264 -9.67 -5.53 -29.89
CA HIS A 264 -8.93 -4.89 -28.79
C HIS A 264 -9.66 -3.65 -28.25
N VAL A 265 -10.13 -2.75 -29.11
CA VAL A 265 -10.89 -1.56 -28.69
C VAL A 265 -12.17 -1.96 -27.96
N GLY A 266 -12.91 -2.95 -28.47
CA GLY A 266 -14.11 -3.47 -27.82
C GLY A 266 -13.82 -4.04 -26.43
N ARG A 267 -12.75 -4.84 -26.30
CA ARG A 267 -12.31 -5.38 -25.01
C ARG A 267 -11.87 -4.29 -24.04
N LEU A 268 -11.15 -3.27 -24.52
CA LEU A 268 -10.71 -2.14 -23.71
C LEU A 268 -11.86 -1.26 -23.23
N LEU A 269 -12.90 -1.05 -24.06
CA LEU A 269 -14.14 -0.36 -23.68
C LEU A 269 -14.92 -1.14 -22.62
N LEU A 270 -15.13 -2.44 -22.85
CA LEU A 270 -15.87 -3.32 -21.92
C LEU A 270 -15.21 -3.38 -20.54
N ASN A 271 -13.88 -3.41 -20.51
CA ASN A 271 -13.11 -3.44 -19.27
C ASN A 271 -12.84 -2.04 -18.69
N GLY A 272 -13.29 -0.97 -19.35
CA GLY A 272 -13.24 0.41 -18.85
C GLY A 272 -11.85 1.06 -18.86
N TYR A 273 -10.95 0.62 -19.74
CA TYR A 273 -9.63 1.24 -19.94
C TYR A 273 -9.67 2.49 -20.81
N ILE A 274 -10.59 2.50 -21.77
CA ILE A 274 -10.90 3.62 -22.65
C ILE A 274 -12.41 3.86 -22.62
N THR A 275 -12.84 5.08 -22.91
CA THR A 275 -14.23 5.48 -23.01
C THR A 275 -14.47 6.20 -24.32
N LEU A 276 -15.73 6.23 -24.76
CA LEU A 276 -16.19 7.04 -25.88
C LEU A 276 -16.57 8.43 -25.38
N THR A 277 -16.02 9.45 -26.02
CA THR A 277 -16.45 10.84 -25.84
C THR A 277 -17.77 11.08 -26.58
N PRO A 278 -18.50 12.17 -26.26
CA PRO A 278 -19.68 12.57 -27.03
C PRO A 278 -19.40 12.85 -28.51
N SER A 279 -18.14 13.17 -28.86
CA SER A 279 -17.67 13.35 -30.25
C SER A 279 -17.41 12.04 -30.99
N GLY A 280 -17.53 10.88 -30.34
CA GLY A 280 -17.26 9.58 -30.94
C GLY A 280 -15.78 9.19 -30.96
N GLU A 281 -14.95 9.86 -30.17
CA GLU A 281 -13.51 9.58 -30.04
C GLU A 281 -13.24 8.70 -28.81
N PHE A 282 -12.14 7.96 -28.85
CA PHE A 282 -11.67 7.15 -27.73
C PHE A 282 -10.74 7.95 -26.84
N LEU A 283 -11.00 7.94 -25.55
CA LEU A 283 -10.17 8.58 -24.54
C LEU A 283 -9.85 7.56 -23.45
N ALA A 284 -8.58 7.47 -23.06
CA ALA A 284 -8.17 6.64 -21.96
C ALA A 284 -8.84 7.11 -20.67
N VAL A 285 -9.45 6.18 -19.96
CA VAL A 285 -10.08 6.44 -18.67
C VAL A 285 -8.96 6.59 -17.65
N ARG A 286 -8.42 7.81 -17.55
CA ARG A 286 -7.60 8.21 -16.41
C ARG A 286 -8.55 8.31 -15.23
N ARG A 287 -8.68 7.24 -14.44
CA ARG A 287 -9.32 7.38 -13.14
C ARG A 287 -8.38 8.25 -12.31
N VAL A 288 -8.75 9.53 -12.19
CA VAL A 288 -8.02 10.58 -11.48
C VAL A 288 -7.73 10.12 -10.07
#